data_AF-A0A350W645-F1
#
_entry.id   AF-A0A350W645-F1
#
_cell.length_a   1.000
_cell.length_b   1.000
_cell.length_c   1.000
_cell.angle_alpha   90.00
_cell.angle_beta   90.00
_cell.angle_gamma   90.00
#
_symmetry.space_group_name_H-M   'P 1'
#
loop_
_entity.id
_entity.type
_entity.pdbx_description
1 polymer ?
#
loop_
_entity_poly.entity_id
_entity_poly.type
_entity_poly.pdbx_seq_one_letter_code
_entity_poly.pdbx_strand_id
1 'polypeptide(L)' 'MLNINKVIVLENGEEYLVLDKVNYQDTDYYYIAKVNESETDIENDYKLVVVTEKDNNKVITEVTGEEKLKEILPLFESTI' A
#
# COMPACT_ATOMS: atom_id res chain seq x y z
N MET A 1 10.29 17.66 5.98
CA MET A 1 11.19 16.54 6.30
C MET A 1 10.65 15.34 5.55
N LEU A 2 11.34 14.88 4.49
CA LEU A 2 10.93 13.67 3.76
C LEU A 2 11.18 12.48 4.70
N ASN A 3 10.12 11.84 5.20
CA ASN A 3 10.25 10.53 5.81
C ASN A 3 10.38 9.51 4.68
N ILE A 4 11.60 9.38 4.17
CA ILE A 4 11.99 8.25 3.33
C ILE A 4 11.91 7.01 4.25
N ASN A 5 11.37 5.90 3.76
CA ASN A 5 11.37 4.56 4.41
C ASN A 5 10.11 4.17 5.22
N LYS A 6 8.96 4.06 4.57
CA LYS A 6 8.00 3.01 4.96
C LYS A 6 8.02 1.94 3.88
N VAL A 7 8.68 0.83 4.20
CA VAL A 7 8.69 -0.39 3.38
C VAL A 7 7.67 -1.35 3.97
N ILE A 8 6.86 -1.96 3.11
CA ILE A 8 6.01 -3.10 3.44
C ILE A 8 6.69 -4.34 2.85
N VAL A 9 6.90 -5.35 3.70
CA VAL A 9 7.37 -6.67 3.27
C VAL A 9 6.18 -7.60 3.32
N LEU A 10 5.87 -8.22 2.18
CA LEU A 10 4.79 -9.21 2.08
C LEU A 10 5.29 -10.59 2.52
N GLU A 11 4.37 -11.53 2.79
CA GLU A 11 4.72 -12.88 3.26
C GLU A 11 5.58 -13.68 2.27
N ASN A 12 5.53 -13.34 0.98
CA ASN A 12 6.36 -13.93 -0.06
C ASN A 12 7.78 -13.33 -0.13
N GLY A 13 8.12 -12.39 0.75
CA GLY A 13 9.42 -11.73 0.81
C GLY A 13 9.59 -10.56 -0.15
N GLU A 14 8.56 -10.20 -0.93
CA GLU A 14 8.62 -9.02 -1.79
C GLU A 14 8.55 -7.73 -0.96
N GLU A 15 9.42 -6.78 -1.30
CA GLU A 15 9.48 -5.48 -0.65
C GLU A 15 8.83 -4.38 -1.51
N TYR A 16 8.06 -3.54 -0.84
CA TYR A 16 7.30 -2.48 -1.46
C TYR A 16 7.50 -1.17 -0.74
N LEU A 17 7.75 -0.10 -1.49
CA LEU A 17 7.77 1.26 -0.98
C LEU A 17 6.33 1.77 -0.83
N VAL A 18 6.01 2.33 0.33
CA VAL A 18 4.74 3.06 0.53
C VAL A 18 4.85 4.43 -0.12
N LEU A 19 4.04 4.65 -1.16
CA LEU A 19 3.97 5.92 -1.88
C LEU A 19 3.03 6.91 -1.20
N ASP A 20 1.86 6.42 -0.76
CA ASP A 20 0.88 7.24 -0.06
C ASP A 20 0.01 6.38 0.87
N LYS A 21 -0.64 7.04 1.82
CA LYS A 21 -1.55 6.44 2.80
C LYS A 21 -2.79 7.30 2.94
N VAL A 22 -3.96 6.69 2.78
CA VAL A 22 -5.25 7.30 3.14
C VAL A 22 -5.93 6.51 4.24
N ASN A 23 -6.66 7.21 5.10
CA ASN A 23 -7.55 6.59 6.07
C ASN A 23 -8.99 6.80 5.59
N TYR A 24 -9.74 5.72 5.47
CA TYR A 24 -11.14 5.75 5.04
C TYR A 24 -11.95 4.76 5.87
N GLN A 25 -13.02 5.24 6.52
CA GLN A 25 -13.87 4.43 7.41
C GLN A 25 -13.05 3.66 8.46
N ASP A 26 -12.17 4.38 9.18
CA ASP A 26 -11.27 3.83 10.21
C ASP A 26 -10.31 2.73 9.70
N THR A 27 -10.15 2.62 8.39
CA THR A 27 -9.28 1.63 7.75
C THR A 27 -8.16 2.33 6.99
N ASP A 28 -6.93 1.89 7.22
CA ASP A 28 -5.76 2.42 6.53
C ASP A 28 -5.53 1.67 5.20
N TYR A 29 -5.52 2.43 4.11
CA TYR A 29 -5.18 1.98 2.77
C TYR A 29 -3.84 2.55 2.34
N TYR A 30 -3.05 1.74 1.64
CA TYR A 30 -1.70 2.08 1.23
C TYR A 30 -1.54 1.86 -0.26
N TYR A 31 -1.06 2.88 -0.96
CA TYR A 31 -0.60 2.74 -2.34
C TYR A 31 0.89 2.44 -2.31
N ILE A 32 1.28 1.31 -2.89
CA ILE A 32 2.63 0.78 -2.77
C ILE A 32 3.22 0.45 -4.15
N ALA A 33 4.54 0.63 -4.30
CA ALA A 33 5.29 0.26 -5.50
C ALA A 33 6.36 -0.77 -5.17
N LYS A 34 6.50 -1.79 -6.02
CA LYS A 34 7.52 -2.81 -5.85
C LYS A 34 8.90 -2.19 -6.03
N VAL A 35 9.82 -2.58 -5.17
CA VAL A 35 11.23 -2.20 -5.30
C VAL A 35 11.97 -3.32 -6.02
N ASN A 36 12.91 -2.98 -6.89
CA ASN A 36 13.74 -3.98 -7.55
C ASN A 36 14.61 -4.76 -6.53
N GLU A 37 15.17 -5.90 -6.94
CA GLU A 37 15.98 -6.75 -6.05
C GLU A 37 17.20 -6.06 -5.43
N SER A 38 17.68 -4.96 -6.04
CA SER A 38 18.83 -4.20 -5.55
C SER A 38 18.43 -3.03 -4.64
N GLU A 39 17.14 -2.83 -4.39
CA GLU A 39 16.57 -1.71 -3.63
C GLU A 39 16.94 -0.32 -4.17
N THR A 40 17.38 -0.23 -5.43
CA THR A 40 17.88 1.02 -6.02
C THR A 40 16.84 1.77 -6.84
N ASP A 41 15.75 1.09 -7.22
CA ASP A 41 14.75 1.64 -8.13
C ASP A 41 13.35 1.05 -7.87
N ILE A 42 12.32 1.78 -8.27
CA ILE A 42 10.92 1.32 -8.23
C ILE A 42 10.55 0.67 -9.56
N GLU A 43 9.93 -0.51 -9.48
CA GLU A 43 9.40 -1.19 -10.66
C GLU A 43 8.03 -0.61 -11.06
N ASN A 44 7.62 -0.80 -12.31
CA ASN A 44 6.28 -0.42 -12.78
C ASN A 44 5.21 -1.45 -12.33
N ASP A 45 5.24 -1.81 -11.05
CA ASP A 45 4.31 -2.72 -10.38
C ASP A 45 3.80 -2.05 -9.10
N TYR A 46 2.52 -1.71 -9.13
CA TYR A 46 1.85 -0.96 -8.08
C TYR A 46 0.67 -1.76 -7.54
N LYS A 47 0.51 -1.73 -6.22
CA LYS A 47 -0.60 -2.39 -5.54
C LYS A 47 -1.30 -1.40 -4.61
N LEU A 48 -2.61 -1.57 -4.49
CA LEU A 48 -3.38 -0.97 -3.41
C LEU A 48 -3.61 -2.05 -2.36
N VAL A 49 -3.16 -1.81 -1.13
CA VAL A 49 -3.32 -2.77 -0.04
C VAL A 49 -4.04 -2.17 1.14
N VAL A 50 -4.70 -3.02 1.91
CA VAL A 50 -5.34 -2.68 3.17
C VAL A 50 -4.69 -3.47 4.30
N VAL A 51 -4.46 -2.80 5.43
CA VAL A 51 -3.98 -3.45 6.65
C VAL A 51 -5.17 -3.62 7.60
N THR A 52 -5.49 -4.88 7.92
CA THR A 52 -6.56 -5.23 8.87
C THR A 52 -5.97 -5.95 10.07
N GLU A 53 -6.59 -5.82 11.23
CA GLU A 53 -6.19 -6.55 12.44
C GLU A 53 -7.07 -7.80 12.60
N LYS A 54 -6.44 -8.97 12.68
CA LYS A 54 -7.10 -10.27 12.84
C LYS A 54 -6.31 -11.11 13.83
N ASP A 55 -6.96 -11.56 14.91
CA ASP A 55 -6.34 -12.42 15.94
C ASP A 55 -5.03 -11.82 16.52
N ASN A 56 -5.04 -10.52 16.83
CA ASN A 56 -3.87 -9.72 17.26
C ASN A 56 -2.71 -9.63 16.24
N ASN A 57 -2.92 -10.08 14.99
CA ASN A 57 -1.96 -9.95 13.91
C ASN A 57 -2.43 -8.92 12.89
N LYS A 58 -1.49 -8.16 12.34
CA LYS A 58 -1.76 -7.29 11.19
C LYS A 58 -1.65 -8.11 9.92
N VAL A 59 -2.73 -8.14 9.14
CA VAL A 59 -2.81 -8.82 7.85
C VAL A 59 -2.86 -7.78 6.75
N ILE A 60 -2.01 -7.94 5.74
CA ILE A 60 -1.98 -7.09 4.56
C ILE A 60 -2.72 -7.85 3.44
N THR A 61 -3.72 -7.23 2.86
CA THR A 61 -4.49 -7.82 1.76
C THR A 61 -4.53 -6.85 0.59
N GLU A 62 -4.35 -7.36 -0.63
CA GLU A 62 -4.55 -6.58 -1.83
C GLU A 62 -6.03 -6.21 -2.00
N VAL A 63 -6.29 -4.93 -2.26
CA VAL A 63 -7.63 -4.43 -2.58
C VAL A 63 -7.93 -4.80 -4.01
N THR A 64 -8.74 -5.83 -4.17
CA THR A 64 -9.22 -6.31 -5.47
C THR A 64 -10.73 -6.05 -5.59
N GLY A 65 -11.21 -5.85 -6.82
CA GLY A 65 -12.62 -5.57 -7.12
C GLY A 65 -12.87 -4.12 -7.57
N GLU A 66 -13.53 -3.98 -8.72
CA GLU A 66 -13.72 -2.71 -9.42
C GLU A 66 -14.48 -1.67 -8.59
N GLU A 67 -15.56 -2.07 -7.90
CA GLU A 67 -16.37 -1.15 -7.09
C GLU A 67 -15.55 -0.53 -5.96
N LYS A 68 -14.79 -1.37 -5.24
CA LYS A 68 -13.94 -0.92 -4.13
C LYS A 68 -12.78 -0.07 -4.63
N LEU A 69 -12.18 -0.41 -5.77
CA LEU A 69 -11.14 0.41 -6.38
C LEU A 69 -11.67 1.80 -6.78
N LYS A 70 -12.88 1.89 -7.36
CA LYS A 70 -13.51 3.18 -7.71
C LYS A 70 -13.81 4.04 -6.49
N GLU A 71 -14.10 3.43 -5.35
CA GLU A 71 -14.34 4.13 -4.09
C GLU A 71 -13.04 4.67 -3.48
N ILE A 72 -11.98 3.85 -3.48
CA ILE A 72 -10.76 4.14 -2.73
C ILE A 72 -9.72 4.93 -3.54
N LEU A 73 -9.53 4.64 -4.83
CA LEU A 73 -8.50 5.29 -5.66
C LEU A 73 -8.61 6.83 -5.68
N PRO A 74 -9.80 7.44 -5.82
CA PRO A 74 -9.93 8.91 -5.84
C PRO A 74 -9.46 9.59 -4.55
N LEU A 75 -9.43 8.86 -3.42
CA LEU A 75 -8.97 9.40 -2.14
C LEU A 75 -7.47 9.72 -2.15
N PHE A 76 -6.69 9.04 -3.00
CA PHE A 76 -5.25 9.27 -3.16
C PHE A 76 -4.94 10.47 -4.08
N GLU A 77 -5.84 10.81 -5.01
CA GLU A 77 -5.68 11.98 -5.89
C GLU A 77 -5.87 13.31 -5.14
N SER A 78 -6.55 13.26 -3.99
CA SER A 78 -6.92 14.44 -3.19
C SER A 78 -5.77 14.98 -2.34
N THR A 79 -4.60 14.32 -2.33
CA THR A 79 -3.46 14.63 -1.45
C THR A 79 -2.39 15.51 -2.13
N ILE A 80 -2.64 16.02 -3.35
CA ILE A 80 -1.71 16.86 -4.13
C ILE A 80 -2.12 18.34 -4.10
#